data_AF-A0A352SVU3-F1
#
_entry.id   AF-A0A352SVU3-F1
#
_cell.length_a   1.000
_cell.length_b   1.000
_cell.length_c   1.000
_cell.angle_alpha   90.00
_cell.angle_beta   90.00
_cell.angle_gamma   90.00
#
_symmetry.space_group_name_H-M   'P 1'
#
loop_
_entity.id
_entity.type
_entity.pdbx_description
1 polymer ?
#
loop_
_entity_poly.entity_id
_entity_poly.type
_entity_poly.pdbx_seq_one_letter_code
_entity_poly.pdbx_strand_id
1 'polypeptide(L)'
;SAAFNSDTAININASVTSGDYIFTLLAIVSGKDITDQPIYINGDILSDRTYSIVAIQKSDGSPMPSVQDDEYGNMPFYVSPYIKGLKPWQVNAHTMNGGHSEMVVDGVMYRIIDCDEITMFADRGIYLGINTGSFYNSDAFIFNEKTGELKSNPDFEGTSAVFDLPIDKALANPEKSQQYLDTLLNTDEVEDIDNVADVATGLEIYEDSEAGIIVRRFTTYEDYQNWMVQKLAETQKKVDIGEYSSASMELDRRDYENKLQEIKNGANLTMTEFEDGSYNVLLTYPETGASATPR
;
A
#
# COMPACT_ATOMS: atom_id res chain seq x y z
N SER A 1 -11.30 -11.16 4.84
CA SER A 1 -11.42 -11.19 3.38
C SER A 1 -11.58 -12.63 2.92
N ALA A 2 -12.44 -12.90 1.93
CA ALA A 2 -12.58 -14.23 1.30
C ALA A 2 -11.26 -14.74 0.70
N ALA A 3 -10.34 -13.82 0.37
CA ALA A 3 -8.99 -14.11 -0.13
C ALA A 3 -8.22 -15.14 0.73
N PHE A 4 -8.32 -15.04 2.06
CA PHE A 4 -7.56 -15.91 2.96
C PHE A 4 -8.23 -17.26 3.22
N ASN A 5 -9.39 -17.50 2.62
CA ASN A 5 -10.04 -18.81 2.56
C ASN A 5 -9.79 -19.53 1.23
N SER A 6 -8.97 -18.97 0.34
CA SER A 6 -8.62 -19.59 -0.95
C SER A 6 -7.59 -20.72 -0.78
N ASP A 7 -7.51 -21.60 -1.78
CA ASP A 7 -6.49 -22.66 -1.83
C ASP A 7 -5.06 -22.10 -2.01
N THR A 8 -4.93 -20.83 -2.40
CA THR A 8 -3.64 -20.13 -2.56
C THR A 8 -3.20 -19.40 -1.30
N ALA A 9 -4.00 -19.41 -0.24
CA ALA A 9 -3.67 -18.80 1.05
C ALA A 9 -2.67 -19.67 1.83
N ILE A 10 -1.56 -19.06 2.24
CA ILE A 10 -0.52 -19.70 3.04
C ILE A 10 -0.61 -19.13 4.46
N ASN A 11 -0.96 -19.99 5.42
CA ASN A 11 -0.95 -19.66 6.84
C ASN A 11 0.46 -19.83 7.41
N ILE A 12 1.03 -18.76 7.96
CA ILE A 12 2.43 -18.70 8.41
C ILE A 12 2.51 -18.68 9.93
N ASN A 13 1.81 -17.74 10.59
CA ASN A 13 1.80 -17.55 12.05
C ASN A 13 3.20 -17.50 12.69
N ALA A 14 4.13 -16.81 12.04
CA ALA A 14 5.50 -16.63 12.54
C ALA A 14 5.65 -15.26 13.18
N SER A 15 6.35 -15.19 14.32
CA SER A 15 6.54 -13.95 15.06
C SER A 15 8.01 -13.57 15.20
N VAL A 16 8.29 -12.27 15.13
CA VAL A 16 9.59 -11.66 15.40
C VAL A 16 9.39 -10.49 16.36
N THR A 17 10.20 -10.42 17.40
CA THR A 17 10.26 -9.28 18.33
C THR A 17 11.38 -8.34 17.89
N SER A 18 11.09 -7.05 17.78
CA SER A 18 12.08 -6.03 17.41
C SER A 18 11.72 -4.69 18.05
N GLY A 19 12.64 -4.13 18.84
CA GLY A 19 12.37 -3.00 19.72
C GLY A 19 11.20 -3.26 20.67
N ASP A 20 10.28 -2.31 20.75
CA ASP A 20 9.10 -2.38 21.62
C ASP A 20 7.92 -3.12 20.99
N TYR A 21 8.14 -3.86 19.90
CA TYR A 21 7.06 -4.49 19.13
C TYR A 21 7.27 -5.98 18.87
N ILE A 22 6.16 -6.69 18.76
CA ILE A 22 6.06 -8.06 18.26
C ILE A 22 5.30 -8.01 16.95
N PHE A 23 5.95 -8.43 15.87
CA PHE A 23 5.36 -8.58 14.55
C PHE A 23 5.02 -10.04 14.31
N THR A 24 3.80 -10.33 13.90
CA THR A 24 3.37 -11.68 13.52
C THR A 24 2.85 -11.68 12.10
N LEU A 25 3.56 -12.36 11.20
CA LEU A 25 3.07 -12.64 9.86
C LEU A 25 2.06 -13.78 9.93
N LEU A 26 0.78 -13.44 9.76
CA LEU A 26 -0.32 -14.39 9.91
C LEU A 26 -0.49 -15.23 8.65
N ALA A 27 -0.67 -14.56 7.51
CA ALA A 27 -0.92 -15.22 6.23
C ALA A 27 -0.51 -14.36 5.05
N ILE A 28 -0.33 -15.02 3.91
CA ILE A 28 -0.16 -14.41 2.59
C ILE A 28 -1.01 -15.15 1.57
N VAL A 29 -1.56 -14.44 0.61
CA VAL A 29 -2.27 -14.99 -0.54
C VAL A 29 -1.84 -14.22 -1.78
N SER A 30 -1.60 -14.92 -2.88
CA SER A 30 -1.18 -14.29 -4.13
C SER A 30 -1.79 -15.03 -5.31
N GLY A 31 -2.18 -14.31 -6.35
CA GLY A 31 -2.77 -14.85 -7.56
C GLY A 31 -3.91 -14.00 -8.09
N LYS A 32 -4.62 -14.59 -9.05
CA LYS A 32 -5.69 -13.93 -9.78
C LYS A 32 -7.04 -14.02 -9.06
N ASP A 33 -7.83 -12.95 -9.13
CA ASP A 33 -9.23 -12.90 -8.69
C ASP A 33 -9.41 -13.32 -7.22
N ILE A 34 -8.39 -13.03 -6.39
CA ILE A 34 -8.37 -13.43 -4.98
C ILE A 34 -9.15 -12.48 -4.07
N THR A 35 -9.71 -11.39 -4.59
CA THR A 35 -10.51 -10.40 -3.85
C THR A 35 -11.84 -10.14 -4.55
N ASP A 36 -12.91 -10.00 -3.78
CA ASP A 36 -14.22 -9.53 -4.29
C ASP A 36 -14.23 -8.00 -4.53
N GLN A 37 -13.14 -7.31 -4.17
CA GLN A 37 -12.92 -5.88 -4.39
C GLN A 37 -11.68 -5.65 -5.27
N PRO A 38 -11.81 -5.74 -6.61
CA PRO A 38 -10.69 -5.52 -7.52
C PRO A 38 -10.20 -4.07 -7.49
N ILE A 39 -8.90 -3.90 -7.74
CA ILE A 39 -8.28 -2.58 -7.89
C ILE A 39 -8.30 -2.19 -9.36
N TYR A 40 -8.63 -0.93 -9.64
CA TYR A 40 -8.67 -0.38 -10.99
C TYR A 40 -7.53 0.62 -11.19
N ILE A 41 -6.77 0.47 -12.28
CA ILE A 41 -5.79 1.47 -12.74
C ILE A 41 -6.13 1.81 -14.19
N ASN A 42 -6.33 3.10 -14.49
CA ASN A 42 -6.67 3.59 -15.83
C ASN A 42 -7.88 2.87 -16.49
N GLY A 43 -8.83 2.38 -15.69
CA GLY A 43 -10.01 1.63 -16.17
C GLY A 43 -9.79 0.12 -16.29
N ASP A 44 -8.57 -0.38 -16.12
CA ASP A 44 -8.25 -1.81 -16.16
C ASP A 44 -8.26 -2.44 -14.77
N ILE A 45 -8.75 -3.68 -14.67
CA ILE A 45 -8.77 -4.47 -13.44
C ILE A 45 -7.40 -5.09 -13.20
N LEU A 46 -6.77 -4.77 -12.06
CA LEU A 46 -5.63 -5.50 -11.53
C LEU A 46 -6.11 -6.79 -10.86
N SER A 47 -6.31 -7.83 -11.67
CA SER A 47 -6.81 -9.13 -11.19
C SER A 47 -5.74 -9.96 -10.48
N ASP A 48 -4.46 -9.81 -10.86
CA ASP A 48 -3.32 -10.50 -10.27
C ASP A 48 -2.74 -9.68 -9.10
N ARG A 49 -2.97 -10.11 -7.86
CA ARG A 49 -2.54 -9.37 -6.65
C ARG A 49 -1.87 -10.28 -5.63
N THR A 50 -1.18 -9.66 -4.68
CA THR A 50 -0.69 -10.29 -3.46
C THR A 50 -1.26 -9.55 -2.26
N TYR A 51 -1.77 -10.26 -1.26
CA TYR A 51 -2.15 -9.72 0.04
C TYR A 51 -1.40 -10.42 1.16
N SER A 52 -0.91 -9.66 2.13
CA SER A 52 -0.31 -10.18 3.37
C SER A 52 -0.94 -9.55 4.60
N ILE A 53 -1.07 -10.32 5.69
CA ILE A 53 -1.59 -9.83 6.97
C ILE A 53 -0.50 -9.91 8.02
N VAL A 54 -0.22 -8.77 8.64
CA VAL A 54 0.68 -8.67 9.80
C VAL A 54 -0.10 -8.17 11.00
N ALA A 55 0.00 -8.89 12.12
CA ALA A 55 -0.40 -8.41 13.44
C ALA A 55 0.78 -7.75 14.15
N ILE A 56 0.56 -6.60 14.75
CA ILE A 56 1.55 -5.77 15.44
C ILE A 56 1.05 -5.51 16.85
N GLN A 57 1.87 -5.85 17.83
CA GLN A 57 1.59 -5.68 19.26
C GLN A 57 2.76 -5.00 19.93
N LYS A 58 2.53 -4.26 21.02
CA LYS A 58 3.62 -3.82 21.88
C LYS A 58 4.13 -5.00 22.70
N SER A 59 5.45 -5.10 22.83
CA SER A 59 6.12 -6.19 23.55
C SER A 59 5.86 -6.14 25.06
N ASP A 60 5.50 -4.97 25.59
CA ASP A 60 5.10 -4.77 26.99
C ASP A 60 3.66 -5.19 27.30
N GLY A 61 2.88 -5.56 26.27
CA GLY A 61 1.48 -5.98 26.39
C GLY A 61 0.46 -4.85 26.52
N SER A 62 0.89 -3.58 26.46
CA SER A 62 -0.03 -2.46 26.37
C SER A 62 -0.69 -2.40 24.98
N PRO A 63 -1.92 -1.86 24.86
CA PRO A 63 -2.62 -1.85 23.58
C PRO A 63 -1.94 -0.93 22.57
N MET A 64 -2.02 -1.31 21.29
CA MET A 64 -1.79 -0.39 20.17
C MET A 64 -2.85 0.73 20.20
N PRO A 65 -2.48 1.99 19.91
CA PRO A 65 -3.45 3.08 19.82
C PRO A 65 -4.50 2.76 18.77
N SER A 66 -5.77 2.86 19.14
CA SER A 66 -6.91 2.78 18.25
C SER A 66 -7.10 4.12 17.53
N VAL A 67 -7.93 4.14 16.48
CA VAL A 67 -8.24 5.38 15.75
C VAL A 67 -8.78 6.50 16.65
N GLN A 68 -9.34 6.19 17.83
CA GLN A 68 -9.88 7.19 18.76
C GLN A 68 -8.81 7.85 19.64
N ASP A 69 -7.59 7.31 19.65
CA ASP A 69 -6.51 7.79 20.51
C ASP A 69 -5.67 8.88 19.80
N ASP A 70 -5.23 9.90 20.54
CA ASP A 70 -4.39 10.97 20.00
C ASP A 70 -3.06 10.43 19.47
N GLU A 71 -2.59 9.32 20.02
CA GLU A 71 -1.37 8.63 19.59
C GLU A 71 -1.52 7.83 18.31
N TYR A 72 -2.73 7.70 17.76
CA TYR A 72 -2.96 7.02 16.49
C TYR A 72 -2.19 7.66 15.34
N GLY A 73 -1.46 6.83 14.59
CA GLY A 73 -0.64 7.28 13.46
C GLY A 73 0.70 7.92 13.82
N ASN A 74 1.02 8.13 15.11
CA ASN A 74 2.29 8.74 15.51
C ASN A 74 3.52 7.88 15.17
N MET A 75 3.34 6.57 14.98
CA MET A 75 4.40 5.64 14.59
C MET A 75 3.92 4.71 13.47
N PRO A 76 4.08 5.11 12.20
CA PRO A 76 3.70 4.27 11.07
C PRO A 76 4.64 3.08 10.92
N PHE A 77 4.14 2.01 10.32
CA PHE A 77 4.92 0.83 9.93
C PHE A 77 4.84 0.63 8.43
N TYR A 78 6.00 0.63 7.78
CA TYR A 78 6.11 0.23 6.38
C TYR A 78 6.31 -1.27 6.32
N VAL A 79 5.47 -1.95 5.56
CA VAL A 79 5.49 -3.40 5.38
C VAL A 79 5.48 -3.66 3.88
N SER A 80 6.42 -4.47 3.39
CA SER A 80 6.61 -4.66 1.96
C SER A 80 7.19 -6.04 1.65
N PRO A 81 6.80 -6.67 0.51
CA PRO A 81 7.57 -7.77 -0.02
C PRO A 81 8.91 -7.25 -0.56
N TYR A 82 9.93 -8.11 -0.52
CA TYR A 82 11.24 -7.87 -1.13
C TYR A 82 11.71 -9.15 -1.82
N ILE A 83 12.36 -9.00 -2.98
CA ILE A 83 12.79 -10.14 -3.79
C ILE A 83 14.30 -10.29 -3.67
N LYS A 84 14.78 -11.50 -3.35
CA LYS A 84 16.22 -11.79 -3.28
C LYS A 84 16.90 -11.45 -4.60
N GLY A 85 18.00 -10.71 -4.51
CA GLY A 85 18.78 -10.28 -5.69
C GLY A 85 18.24 -9.05 -6.41
N LEU A 86 17.09 -8.50 -5.99
CA LEU A 86 16.59 -7.21 -6.45
C LEU A 86 16.81 -6.15 -5.39
N LYS A 87 17.09 -4.92 -5.83
CA LYS A 87 17.34 -3.79 -4.94
C LYS A 87 16.04 -3.40 -4.24
N PRO A 88 15.98 -3.42 -2.90
CA PRO A 88 14.74 -3.20 -2.16
C PRO A 88 14.19 -1.77 -2.28
N TRP A 89 15.02 -0.79 -2.64
CA TRP A 89 14.55 0.57 -2.93
C TRP A 89 13.95 0.73 -4.34
N GLN A 90 14.11 -0.26 -5.24
CA GLN A 90 13.53 -0.24 -6.59
C GLN A 90 12.33 -1.19 -6.71
N VAL A 91 12.36 -2.32 -6.01
CA VAL A 91 11.32 -3.35 -6.06
C VAL A 91 10.78 -3.59 -4.65
N ASN A 92 9.64 -2.98 -4.35
CA ASN A 92 8.94 -3.04 -3.07
C ASN A 92 7.44 -2.73 -3.27
N ALA A 93 6.62 -2.86 -2.23
CA ALA A 93 5.18 -2.63 -2.30
C ALA A 93 4.84 -1.30 -2.99
N HIS A 94 5.53 -0.21 -2.64
CA HIS A 94 5.26 1.10 -3.21
C HIS A 94 5.46 1.13 -4.72
N THR A 95 6.53 0.52 -5.24
CA THR A 95 6.79 0.47 -6.70
C THR A 95 5.97 -0.60 -7.42
N MET A 96 5.45 -1.58 -6.68
CA MET A 96 4.62 -2.68 -7.20
C MET A 96 3.11 -2.41 -7.06
N ASN A 97 2.68 -1.18 -7.33
CA ASN A 97 1.27 -0.74 -7.22
C ASN A 97 0.61 -1.13 -5.90
N GLY A 98 1.36 -1.04 -4.80
CA GLY A 98 0.94 -1.54 -3.51
C GLY A 98 0.27 -0.50 -2.63
N GLY A 99 -0.62 -1.00 -1.77
CA GLY A 99 -1.38 -0.25 -0.80
C GLY A 99 -1.33 -0.91 0.57
N HIS A 100 -1.99 -0.28 1.53
CA HIS A 100 -2.26 -0.90 2.81
C HIS A 100 -3.59 -0.43 3.37
N SER A 101 -4.17 -1.29 4.20
CA SER A 101 -5.21 -0.92 5.15
C SER A 101 -4.78 -1.35 6.55
N GLU A 102 -5.30 -0.67 7.55
CA GLU A 102 -5.01 -1.00 8.94
C GLU A 102 -6.26 -0.90 9.81
N MET A 103 -6.29 -1.71 10.86
CA MET A 103 -7.32 -1.65 11.90
C MET A 103 -6.73 -2.09 13.23
N VAL A 104 -7.29 -1.62 14.34
CA VAL A 104 -6.92 -2.07 15.68
C VAL A 104 -8.10 -2.79 16.32
N VAL A 105 -7.88 -4.05 16.70
CA VAL A 105 -8.88 -4.90 17.34
C VAL A 105 -8.28 -5.48 18.61
N ASP A 106 -8.94 -5.26 19.75
CA ASP A 106 -8.50 -5.72 21.08
C ASP A 106 -7.03 -5.34 21.40
N GLY A 107 -6.62 -4.15 21.01
CA GLY A 107 -5.27 -3.62 21.26
C GLY A 107 -4.18 -4.19 20.33
N VAL A 108 -4.55 -4.96 19.31
CA VAL A 108 -3.62 -5.48 18.28
C VAL A 108 -3.87 -4.71 16.98
N MET A 109 -2.81 -4.17 16.38
CA MET A 109 -2.90 -3.55 15.06
C MET A 109 -2.74 -4.62 13.98
N TYR A 110 -3.71 -4.73 13.08
CA TYR A 110 -3.64 -5.56 11.90
C TYR A 110 -3.39 -4.67 10.69
N ARG A 111 -2.30 -4.92 9.96
CA ARG A 111 -2.04 -4.30 8.67
C ARG A 111 -2.21 -5.33 7.57
N ILE A 112 -3.04 -5.00 6.59
CA ILE A 112 -3.17 -5.75 5.35
C ILE A 112 -2.42 -4.96 4.29
N ILE A 113 -1.43 -5.59 3.67
CA ILE A 113 -0.65 -4.99 2.59
C ILE A 113 -1.02 -5.68 1.30
N ASP A 114 -1.23 -4.89 0.27
CA ASP A 114 -1.45 -5.39 -1.08
C ASP A 114 -0.43 -4.83 -2.05
N CYS A 115 -0.15 -5.57 -3.12
CA CYS A 115 0.73 -5.18 -4.23
C CYS A 115 0.48 -6.12 -5.41
N ASP A 116 1.19 -5.89 -6.51
CA ASP A 116 1.20 -6.81 -7.64
C ASP A 116 1.61 -8.23 -7.25
N GLU A 117 1.23 -9.18 -8.08
CA GLU A 117 1.49 -10.61 -7.90
C GLU A 117 3.00 -10.91 -7.81
N ILE A 118 3.45 -11.55 -6.72
CA ILE A 118 4.89 -11.76 -6.42
C ILE A 118 5.38 -13.19 -6.67
N THR A 119 4.49 -14.17 -6.89
CA THR A 119 4.84 -15.58 -7.14
C THR A 119 5.63 -15.78 -8.42
N MET A 120 5.52 -14.87 -9.41
CA MET A 120 6.40 -14.87 -10.58
C MET A 120 7.90 -14.83 -10.23
N PHE A 121 8.26 -14.32 -9.05
CA PHE A 121 9.64 -14.28 -8.52
C PHE A 121 10.00 -15.44 -7.59
N ALA A 122 9.17 -16.48 -7.46
CA ALA A 122 9.34 -17.53 -6.44
C ALA A 122 10.65 -18.34 -6.57
N ASP A 123 11.32 -18.29 -7.73
CA ASP A 123 12.62 -18.94 -7.97
C ASP A 123 13.80 -18.23 -7.25
N ARG A 124 13.66 -16.94 -6.92
CA ARG A 124 14.72 -16.12 -6.30
C ARG A 124 14.75 -16.25 -4.77
N GLY A 125 13.60 -16.47 -4.15
CA GLY A 125 13.39 -16.29 -2.71
C GLY A 125 12.79 -14.92 -2.43
N ILE A 126 11.78 -14.90 -1.58
CA ILE A 126 10.94 -13.73 -1.35
C ILE A 126 10.84 -13.50 0.16
N TYR A 127 10.92 -12.24 0.57
CA TYR A 127 10.84 -11.82 1.95
C TYR A 127 9.64 -10.89 2.16
N LEU A 128 9.14 -10.82 3.39
CA LEU A 128 8.32 -9.71 3.86
C LEU A 128 9.13 -8.95 4.90
N GLY A 129 9.44 -7.69 4.62
CA GLY A 129 10.16 -6.82 5.55
C GLY A 129 9.24 -5.77 6.15
N ILE A 130 9.58 -5.36 7.37
CA ILE A 130 8.86 -4.36 8.16
C ILE A 130 9.89 -3.37 8.71
N ASN A 131 9.60 -2.06 8.63
CA ASN A 131 10.34 -1.04 9.37
C ASN A 131 9.39 0.02 9.94
N THR A 132 9.80 0.67 11.04
CA THR A 132 9.17 1.94 11.47
C THR A 132 9.39 3.01 10.39
N GLY A 133 8.34 3.78 10.09
CA GLY A 133 8.32 4.79 9.04
C GLY A 133 7.25 4.50 7.98
N SER A 134 7.12 5.41 7.02
CA SER A 134 6.09 5.32 5.96
C SER A 134 6.59 4.67 4.66
N PHE A 135 7.92 4.50 4.52
CA PHE A 135 8.57 3.97 3.31
C PHE A 135 9.74 3.06 3.68
N TYR A 136 10.32 2.42 2.65
CA TYR A 136 11.57 1.67 2.78
C TYR A 136 12.64 2.54 3.43
N ASN A 137 13.29 2.00 4.45
CA ASN A 137 14.40 2.66 5.13
C ASN A 137 15.68 1.83 4.95
N SER A 138 16.68 2.40 4.29
CA SER A 138 17.98 1.73 4.07
C SER A 138 18.76 1.46 5.35
N ASP A 139 18.49 2.21 6.43
CA ASP A 139 19.15 2.00 7.71
C ASP A 139 18.51 0.82 8.48
N ALA A 140 17.27 0.45 8.15
CA ALA A 140 16.55 -0.64 8.79
C ALA A 140 16.97 -2.03 8.29
N PHE A 141 17.60 -2.12 7.11
CA PHE A 141 17.91 -3.38 6.46
C PHE A 141 19.33 -3.45 5.93
N ILE A 142 19.96 -4.62 6.08
CA ILE A 142 21.24 -4.96 5.47
C ILE A 142 20.95 -5.73 4.18
N PHE A 143 21.14 -5.07 3.04
CA PHE A 143 21.08 -5.71 1.72
C PHE A 143 22.48 -6.06 1.23
N ASN A 144 22.72 -7.34 0.94
CA ASN A 144 23.99 -7.81 0.41
C ASN A 144 23.92 -7.89 -1.11
N GLU A 145 24.47 -6.90 -1.81
CA GLU A 145 24.43 -6.83 -3.28
C GLU A 145 25.05 -8.04 -4.00
N LYS A 146 26.00 -8.75 -3.37
CA LYS A 146 26.66 -9.92 -3.98
C LYS A 146 25.79 -11.17 -3.93
N THR A 147 25.00 -11.33 -2.87
CA THR A 147 24.20 -12.54 -2.62
C THR A 147 22.70 -12.31 -2.85
N GLY A 148 22.28 -11.05 -2.90
CA GLY A 148 20.89 -10.64 -2.95
C GLY A 148 20.13 -10.79 -1.64
N GLU A 149 20.79 -11.19 -0.54
CA GLU A 149 20.14 -11.41 0.76
C GLU A 149 19.75 -10.10 1.42
N LEU A 150 18.57 -10.10 2.04
CA LEU A 150 18.06 -9.00 2.87
C LEU A 150 17.92 -9.49 4.31
N LYS A 151 18.40 -8.71 5.28
CA LYS A 151 18.26 -9.00 6.71
C LYS A 151 17.91 -7.72 7.47
N SER A 152 17.25 -7.84 8.62
CA SER A 152 17.11 -6.73 9.56
C SER A 152 18.48 -6.21 10.00
N ASN A 153 18.64 -4.90 10.08
CA ASN A 153 19.81 -4.28 10.69
C ASN A 153 19.64 -4.23 12.22
N PRO A 154 20.45 -4.95 13.01
CA PRO A 154 20.34 -4.93 14.48
C PRO A 154 20.76 -3.59 15.10
N ASP A 155 21.49 -2.74 14.37
CA ASP A 155 21.97 -1.44 14.85
C ASP A 155 21.00 -0.29 14.51
N PHE A 156 19.86 -0.58 13.88
CA PHE A 156 18.84 0.42 13.58
C PHE A 156 18.14 0.87 14.86
N GLU A 157 18.06 2.18 15.10
CA GLU A 157 17.41 2.74 16.30
C GLU A 157 15.87 2.55 16.31
N GLY A 158 15.27 2.38 15.13
CA GLY A 158 13.86 2.02 15.00
C GLY A 158 13.64 0.51 15.14
N THR A 159 12.50 0.05 14.66
CA THR A 159 12.23 -1.40 14.59
C THR A 159 12.34 -1.92 13.16
N SER A 160 12.82 -3.14 13.02
CA SER A 160 12.80 -3.84 11.75
C SER A 160 12.64 -5.35 11.90
N ALA A 161 11.93 -5.98 10.98
CA ALA A 161 11.76 -7.43 10.91
C ALA A 161 11.83 -7.90 9.46
N VAL A 162 12.32 -9.12 9.25
CA VAL A 162 12.32 -9.80 7.93
C VAL A 162 11.82 -11.22 8.13
N PHE A 163 10.81 -11.59 7.36
CA PHE A 163 10.28 -12.95 7.27
C PHE A 163 10.62 -13.55 5.91
N ASP A 164 11.05 -14.80 5.88
CA ASP A 164 11.08 -15.58 4.63
C ASP A 164 9.66 -16.00 4.25
N LEU A 165 9.27 -15.75 3.00
CA LEU A 165 7.97 -16.15 2.47
C LEU A 165 8.06 -17.54 1.83
N PRO A 166 7.30 -18.54 2.32
CA PRO A 166 7.37 -19.92 1.85
C PRO A 166 6.52 -20.13 0.58
N ILE A 167 6.75 -19.32 -0.45
CA ILE A 167 6.05 -19.41 -1.73
C ILE A 167 6.63 -20.58 -2.53
N ASP A 168 5.76 -21.41 -3.11
CA ASP A 168 6.18 -22.54 -3.93
C ASP A 168 6.93 -22.06 -5.18
N LYS A 169 8.18 -22.53 -5.33
CA LYS A 169 9.04 -22.23 -6.48
C LYS A 169 8.43 -22.65 -7.80
N ALA A 170 7.50 -23.62 -7.81
CA ALA A 170 6.79 -24.04 -9.01
C ALA A 170 5.87 -22.95 -9.60
N LEU A 171 5.52 -21.91 -8.80
CA LEU A 171 4.74 -20.76 -9.25
C LEU A 171 5.60 -19.71 -9.96
N ALA A 172 6.93 -19.84 -9.93
CA ALA A 172 7.83 -18.91 -10.58
C ALA A 172 7.61 -18.85 -12.09
N ASN A 173 7.70 -17.65 -12.65
CA ASN A 173 7.67 -17.42 -14.08
C ASN A 173 8.80 -16.45 -14.45
N PRO A 174 10.01 -16.95 -14.76
CA PRO A 174 11.16 -16.11 -15.03
C PRO A 174 10.94 -15.13 -16.20
N GLU A 175 10.22 -15.55 -17.24
CA GLU A 175 9.91 -14.69 -18.39
C GLU A 175 8.97 -13.55 -18.02
N LYS A 176 7.84 -13.85 -17.34
CA LYS A 176 6.91 -12.82 -16.81
C LYS A 176 7.64 -11.88 -15.84
N SER A 177 8.48 -12.44 -14.95
CA SER A 177 9.24 -11.66 -13.97
C SER A 177 10.23 -10.70 -14.62
N GLN A 178 10.89 -11.12 -15.72
CA GLN A 178 11.83 -10.26 -16.43
C GLN A 178 11.10 -9.15 -17.18
N GLN A 179 10.03 -9.48 -17.90
CA GLN A 179 9.19 -8.48 -18.56
C GLN A 179 8.65 -7.44 -17.57
N TYR A 180 8.16 -7.89 -16.41
CA TYR A 180 7.70 -7.01 -15.35
C TYR A 180 8.80 -6.08 -14.85
N LEU A 181 10.01 -6.60 -14.62
CA LEU A 181 11.16 -5.78 -14.20
C LEU A 181 11.63 -4.81 -15.27
N ASP A 182 11.59 -5.21 -16.55
CA ASP A 182 11.95 -4.33 -17.65
C ASP A 182 10.98 -3.15 -17.70
N THR A 183 9.68 -3.37 -17.57
CA THR A 183 8.69 -2.29 -17.47
C THR A 183 8.86 -1.45 -16.19
N LEU A 184 9.09 -2.09 -15.04
CA LEU A 184 9.20 -1.40 -13.75
C LEU A 184 10.47 -0.55 -13.63
N LEU A 185 11.56 -0.97 -14.27
CA LEU A 185 12.89 -0.36 -14.11
C LEU A 185 13.35 0.46 -15.31
N ASN A 186 12.75 0.29 -16.50
CA ASN A 186 13.06 1.11 -17.66
C ASN A 186 12.07 2.28 -17.75
N THR A 187 12.53 3.45 -17.32
CA THR A 187 11.80 4.72 -17.39
C THR A 187 11.90 5.40 -18.77
N ASP A 188 12.49 4.74 -19.77
CA ASP A 188 12.80 5.33 -21.09
C ASP A 188 11.95 4.77 -22.26
N GLU A 189 11.06 3.78 -22.04
CA GLU A 189 10.24 3.15 -23.10
C GLU A 189 8.73 3.09 -22.76
N VAL A 190 8.18 4.13 -22.15
CA VAL A 190 6.75 4.40 -22.37
C VAL A 190 6.67 5.23 -23.64
N GLU A 191 6.28 4.60 -24.75
CA GLU A 191 5.91 5.30 -25.98
C GLU A 191 4.99 6.47 -25.63
N ASP A 192 5.31 7.64 -26.18
CA ASP A 192 4.45 8.82 -26.23
C ASP A 192 2.99 8.42 -26.41
N ILE A 193 2.20 8.48 -25.34
CA ILE A 193 0.76 8.70 -25.47
C ILE A 193 0.56 10.22 -25.62
N ASP A 194 1.25 10.80 -26.60
CA ASP A 194 0.84 12.05 -27.24
C ASP A 194 -0.38 11.70 -28.12
N ASN A 195 -1.54 11.53 -27.48
CA ASN A 195 -2.87 11.79 -28.04
C ASN A 195 -3.96 11.53 -26.98
N VAL A 196 -4.01 12.39 -25.96
CA VAL A 196 -5.29 12.98 -25.55
C VAL A 196 -5.07 14.48 -25.48
N ALA A 197 -5.22 15.14 -26.62
CA ALA A 197 -5.41 16.58 -26.63
C ALA A 197 -6.72 16.89 -25.90
N ASP A 198 -6.57 17.66 -24.82
CA ASP A 198 -7.55 18.59 -24.27
C ASP A 198 -8.79 17.99 -23.59
N VAL A 199 -8.67 17.71 -22.28
CA VAL A 199 -9.65 18.22 -21.31
C VAL A 199 -8.90 18.77 -20.10
N ALA A 200 -8.82 20.09 -20.04
CA ALA A 200 -8.48 20.82 -18.83
C ALA A 200 -9.53 20.60 -17.73
N THR A 201 -9.42 19.50 -16.98
CA THR A 201 -9.99 19.33 -15.63
C THR A 201 -9.11 18.34 -14.85
N GLY A 202 -8.44 18.79 -13.78
CA GLY A 202 -7.54 17.97 -12.93
C GLY A 202 -8.25 16.93 -12.04
N LEU A 203 -9.49 16.57 -12.42
CA LEU A 203 -10.33 15.58 -11.76
C LEU A 203 -10.92 14.66 -12.83
N GLU A 204 -10.47 13.41 -12.88
CA GLU A 204 -11.10 12.37 -13.69
C GLU A 204 -12.07 11.60 -12.80
N ILE A 205 -13.33 11.49 -13.24
CA ILE A 205 -14.37 10.74 -12.54
C ILE A 205 -14.85 9.63 -13.48
N TYR A 206 -14.80 8.39 -13.00
CA TYR A 206 -15.40 7.24 -13.64
C TYR A 206 -16.49 6.67 -12.72
N GLU A 207 -17.69 6.49 -13.26
CA GLU A 207 -18.84 5.92 -12.54
C GLU A 207 -19.32 4.67 -13.27
N ASP A 208 -19.33 3.54 -12.56
CA ASP A 208 -20.01 2.33 -12.99
C ASP A 208 -21.25 2.12 -12.09
N SER A 209 -22.41 2.47 -12.63
CA SER A 209 -23.68 2.39 -11.92
C SER A 209 -24.24 0.97 -11.83
N GLU A 210 -23.75 0.01 -12.62
CA GLU A 210 -24.11 -1.41 -12.46
C GLU A 210 -23.26 -2.07 -11.36
N ALA A 211 -22.01 -1.63 -11.20
CA ALA A 211 -21.11 -2.13 -10.16
C ALA A 211 -21.22 -1.38 -8.81
N GLY A 212 -21.88 -0.21 -8.79
CA GLY A 212 -22.00 0.62 -7.59
C GLY A 212 -20.68 1.28 -7.17
N ILE A 213 -19.85 1.67 -8.15
CA ILE A 213 -18.48 2.16 -7.92
C ILE A 213 -18.30 3.57 -8.50
N ILE A 214 -17.67 4.45 -7.72
CA ILE A 214 -17.22 5.77 -8.16
C ILE A 214 -15.71 5.88 -7.98
N VAL A 215 -14.97 6.01 -9.07
CA VAL A 215 -13.51 6.25 -9.06
C VAL A 215 -13.24 7.72 -9.32
N ARG A 216 -12.43 8.35 -8.45
CA ARG A 216 -11.99 9.74 -8.57
C ARG A 216 -10.46 9.80 -8.58
N ARG A 217 -9.89 10.43 -9.60
CA ARG A 217 -8.46 10.70 -9.67
C ARG A 217 -8.19 12.17 -9.43
N PHE A 218 -7.39 12.45 -8.41
CA PHE A 218 -6.92 13.79 -8.06
C PHE A 218 -5.45 13.90 -8.46
N THR A 219 -5.16 14.81 -9.38
CA THR A 219 -3.79 15.09 -9.83
C THR A 219 -3.30 16.46 -9.34
N THR A 220 -4.14 17.21 -8.63
CA THR A 220 -3.78 18.51 -8.07
C THR A 220 -4.23 18.66 -6.62
N TYR A 221 -3.47 19.46 -5.87
CA TYR A 221 -3.79 19.83 -4.49
C TYR A 221 -5.16 20.53 -4.39
N GLU A 222 -5.46 21.42 -5.35
CA GLU A 222 -6.68 22.22 -5.33
C GLU A 222 -7.93 21.36 -5.54
N ASP A 223 -7.88 20.39 -6.45
CA ASP A 223 -9.02 19.49 -6.71
C ASP A 223 -9.31 18.60 -5.50
N TYR A 224 -8.28 18.02 -4.89
CA TYR A 224 -8.46 17.23 -3.68
C TYR A 224 -8.92 18.07 -2.49
N GLN A 225 -8.37 19.28 -2.32
CA GLN A 225 -8.80 20.20 -1.27
C GLN A 225 -10.28 20.57 -1.41
N ASN A 226 -10.72 20.89 -2.63
CA ASN A 226 -12.12 21.24 -2.92
C ASN A 226 -13.05 20.05 -2.64
N TRP A 227 -12.68 18.86 -3.08
CA TRP A 227 -13.44 17.64 -2.78
C TRP A 227 -13.50 17.36 -1.27
N MET A 228 -12.37 17.45 -0.57
CA MET A 228 -12.29 17.25 0.88
C MET A 228 -13.25 18.19 1.62
N VAL A 229 -13.26 19.49 1.26
CA VAL A 229 -14.17 20.48 1.87
C VAL A 229 -15.64 20.11 1.63
N GLN A 230 -15.99 19.68 0.41
CA GLN A 230 -17.35 19.26 0.09
C GLN A 230 -17.76 18.00 0.87
N LYS A 231 -16.89 16.97 0.88
CA LYS A 231 -17.14 15.70 1.57
C LYS A 231 -17.32 15.91 3.08
N LEU A 232 -16.49 16.73 3.71
CA LEU A 232 -16.63 17.06 5.13
C LEU A 232 -17.94 17.82 5.41
N ALA A 233 -18.37 18.72 4.52
CA ALA A 233 -19.65 19.41 4.66
C ALA A 233 -20.85 18.45 4.52
N GLU A 234 -20.76 17.44 3.66
CA GLU A 234 -21.77 16.37 3.55
C GLU A 234 -21.81 15.49 4.79
N THR A 235 -20.64 15.06 5.28
CA THR A 235 -20.51 14.27 6.50
C THR A 235 -21.03 15.03 7.72
N GLN A 236 -20.79 16.35 7.81
CA GLN A 236 -21.32 17.18 8.89
C GLN A 236 -22.86 17.12 8.95
N LYS A 237 -23.55 17.14 7.80
CA LYS A 237 -25.01 16.99 7.77
C LYS A 237 -25.47 15.65 8.35
N LYS A 238 -24.70 14.57 8.14
CA LYS A 238 -24.98 13.25 8.74
C LYS A 238 -24.72 13.25 10.24
N VAL A 239 -23.70 13.96 10.70
CA VAL A 239 -23.42 14.17 12.13
C VAL A 239 -24.56 14.92 12.81
N ASP A 240 -25.07 15.98 12.18
CA ASP A 240 -26.15 16.81 12.74
C ASP A 240 -27.46 16.03 12.96
N ILE A 241 -27.71 15.00 12.15
CA ILE A 241 -28.89 14.12 12.26
C ILE A 241 -28.61 12.82 13.03
N GLY A 242 -27.40 12.63 13.55
CA GLY A 242 -27.00 11.47 14.35
C GLY A 242 -26.74 10.19 13.56
N GLU A 243 -26.62 10.27 12.23
CA GLU A 243 -26.28 9.13 11.35
C GLU A 243 -24.77 8.89 11.24
N TYR A 244 -23.96 9.84 11.69
CA TYR A 244 -22.50 9.72 11.75
C TYR A 244 -21.96 10.34 13.03
N SER A 245 -20.86 9.82 13.57
CA SER A 245 -20.30 10.35 14.82
C SER A 245 -19.33 11.51 14.56
N SER A 246 -19.31 12.52 15.43
CA SER A 246 -18.35 13.63 15.32
C SER A 246 -16.90 13.16 15.46
N ALA A 247 -16.66 12.12 16.25
CA ALA A 247 -15.33 11.53 16.40
C ALA A 247 -14.88 10.83 15.11
N SER A 248 -15.77 10.08 14.45
CA SER A 248 -15.50 9.48 13.13
C SER A 248 -15.23 10.54 12.07
N MET A 249 -16.00 11.64 12.06
CA MET A 249 -15.78 12.74 11.12
C MET A 249 -14.42 13.42 11.30
N GLU A 250 -13.95 13.54 12.54
CA GLU A 250 -12.64 14.10 12.83
C GLU A 250 -11.50 13.19 12.33
N LEU A 251 -11.71 11.87 12.32
CA LEU A 251 -10.76 10.92 11.76
C LEU A 251 -10.70 11.00 10.24
N ASP A 252 -11.85 11.08 9.59
CA ASP A 252 -11.91 11.31 8.14
C ASP A 252 -11.20 12.62 7.77
N ARG A 253 -11.39 13.69 8.55
CA ARG A 253 -10.70 14.98 8.35
C ARG A 253 -9.18 14.83 8.42
N ARG A 254 -8.66 14.17 9.46
CA ARG A 254 -7.20 13.96 9.63
C ARG A 254 -6.61 13.12 8.49
N ASP A 255 -7.30 12.05 8.11
CA ASP A 255 -6.90 11.19 7.00
C ASP A 255 -6.87 11.95 5.66
N TYR A 256 -7.90 12.75 5.37
CA TYR A 256 -7.91 13.61 4.18
C TYR A 256 -6.80 14.66 4.23
N GLU A 257 -6.54 15.29 5.37
CA GLU A 257 -5.44 16.26 5.50
C GLU A 257 -4.07 15.65 5.25
N ASN A 258 -3.84 14.41 5.71
CA ASN A 258 -2.62 13.67 5.43
C ASN A 258 -2.46 13.43 3.91
N LYS A 259 -3.51 12.93 3.25
CA LYS A 259 -3.53 12.72 1.79
C LYS A 259 -3.33 14.02 1.01
N LEU A 260 -3.89 15.12 1.50
CA LEU A 260 -3.68 16.44 0.92
C LEU A 260 -2.21 16.88 0.99
N GLN A 261 -1.48 16.52 2.06
CA GLN A 261 -0.02 16.74 2.12
C GLN A 261 0.73 15.85 1.12
N GLU A 262 0.33 14.58 0.95
CA GLU A 262 0.95 13.69 -0.05
C GLU A 262 0.80 14.26 -1.46
N ILE A 263 -0.40 14.74 -1.82
CA ILE A 263 -0.65 15.39 -3.12
C ILE A 263 0.17 16.67 -3.26
N LYS A 264 0.28 17.47 -2.19
CA LYS A 264 1.15 18.65 -2.16
C LYS A 264 2.62 18.30 -2.43
N ASN A 265 3.05 17.12 -2.01
CA ASN A 265 4.40 16.60 -2.22
C ASN A 265 4.57 15.90 -3.58
N GLY A 266 3.55 15.99 -4.45
CA GLY A 266 3.59 15.51 -5.83
C GLY A 266 2.82 14.22 -6.07
N ALA A 267 2.07 13.67 -5.10
CA ALA A 267 1.27 12.47 -5.34
C ALA A 267 0.06 12.77 -6.24
N ASN A 268 -0.26 11.84 -7.12
CA ASN A 268 -1.59 11.61 -7.65
C ASN A 268 -2.34 10.65 -6.70
N LEU A 269 -3.61 10.94 -6.44
CA LEU A 269 -4.47 10.11 -5.60
C LEU A 269 -5.61 9.54 -6.44
N THR A 270 -5.77 8.23 -6.47
CA THR A 270 -6.95 7.55 -7.01
C THR A 270 -7.77 7.02 -5.85
N MET A 271 -9.02 7.43 -5.75
CA MET A 271 -9.96 6.99 -4.73
C MET A 271 -11.13 6.25 -5.38
N THR A 272 -11.38 5.03 -4.92
CA THR A 272 -12.50 4.19 -5.35
C THR A 272 -13.51 4.12 -4.22
N GLU A 273 -14.68 4.72 -4.38
CA GLU A 273 -15.79 4.70 -3.42
C GLU A 273 -16.83 3.66 -3.85
N PHE A 274 -17.32 2.86 -2.91
CA PHE A 274 -18.33 1.82 -3.13
C PHE A 274 -19.70 2.26 -2.60
N GLU A 275 -20.76 1.62 -3.08
CA GLU A 275 -22.16 1.90 -2.68
C GLU A 275 -22.41 1.86 -1.16
N ASP A 276 -21.68 1.03 -0.41
CA ASP A 276 -21.78 0.93 1.04
C ASP A 276 -21.09 2.08 1.80
N GLY A 277 -20.47 3.01 1.06
CA GLY A 277 -19.74 4.16 1.59
C GLY A 277 -18.29 3.86 1.98
N SER A 278 -17.83 2.62 1.84
CA SER A 278 -16.40 2.29 1.96
C SER A 278 -15.62 2.87 0.78
N TYR A 279 -14.32 3.08 0.96
CA TYR A 279 -13.45 3.54 -0.12
C TYR A 279 -12.04 2.96 -0.01
N ASN A 280 -11.41 2.77 -1.17
CA ASN A 280 -10.00 2.43 -1.30
C ASN A 280 -9.24 3.66 -1.84
N VAL A 281 -7.98 3.83 -1.40
CA VAL A 281 -7.11 4.90 -1.89
C VAL A 281 -5.80 4.31 -2.39
N LEU A 282 -5.43 4.69 -3.60
CA LEU A 282 -4.13 4.45 -4.20
C LEU A 282 -3.41 5.79 -4.38
N LEU A 283 -2.22 5.92 -3.82
CA LEU A 283 -1.32 7.05 -4.05
C LEU A 283 -0.25 6.61 -5.04
N THR A 284 -0.06 7.39 -6.10
CA THR A 284 1.04 7.22 -7.06
C THR A 284 1.79 8.53 -7.18
N TYR A 285 3.10 8.52 -7.36
CA TYR A 285 3.87 9.75 -7.60
C TYR A 285 4.31 9.72 -9.07
N PRO A 286 4.05 10.78 -9.87
CA PRO A 286 4.63 10.88 -11.20
C PRO A 286 6.15 10.90 -11.06
N GLU A 287 6.84 10.17 -11.92
CA GLU A 287 8.30 10.13 -11.90
C GLU A 287 8.86 11.54 -12.04
N THR A 288 9.77 11.93 -11.14
CA THR A 288 10.52 13.16 -11.28
C THR A 288 11.49 13.03 -12.46
N GLY A 289 11.00 13.32 -13.67
CA GLY A 289 11.83 13.56 -14.83
C GLY A 289 12.64 14.85 -14.64
N ALA A 290 13.84 14.74 -14.08
CA ALA A 290 14.94 15.66 -14.34
C ALA A 290 16.27 15.07 -13.87
N SER A 291 17.01 14.44 -14.78
CA SER A 291 18.47 14.42 -14.66
C SER A 291 18.92 15.89 -14.71
N ALA A 292 19.39 16.43 -13.59
CA ALA A 292 20.22 17.61 -13.63
C ALA A 292 21.62 17.15 -14.05
N THR A 293 21.89 17.17 -15.35
CA THR A 293 23.26 17.08 -15.85
C THR A 293 23.99 18.35 -15.38
N PRO A 294 25.13 18.26 -14.66
CA PRO A 294 25.88 19.44 -14.31
C PRO A 294 26.60 19.96 -15.57
N ARG A 295 26.37 21.22 -15.91
CA ARG A 295 27.33 22.04 -16.65
C ARG A 295 28.07 22.95 -15.68
#